data_AF-A0A6J7LIG0-F1
#
_entry.id   AF-A0A6J7LIG0-F1
#
_cell.length_a   1.000
_cell.length_b   1.000
_cell.length_c   1.000
_cell.angle_alpha   90.00
_cell.angle_beta   90.00
_cell.angle_gamma   90.00
#
_symmetry.space_group_name_H-M   'P 1'
#
loop_
_entity.id
_entity.type
_entity.pdbx_description
1 polymer ?
#
loop_
_entity_poly.entity_id
_entity_poly.type
_entity_poly.pdbx_seq_one_letter_code
_entity_poly.pdbx_strand_id
1 'polypeptide(L)'
;MRKPTPYVASLRIYEPISAFSPAEALRWESIPITSTTGHDEQSRALRRTIITEPPGLRPDGAHILEWEGKRYICPWSTAARVWAALDQFKDSVPLPVSKFFVPQNIEEAININSETLEDKVPHIITETWMVPPRWFSLFQPEDRLRGQSDDGPFTVMRTSIANAKARCAFTHDSVVSAFGHGPIEGEIADLLEWMELFHPESIVEVDYGGLAGYLEKILNDEGEAGLEADTSIEDIQLSLAGLSTGDGAKAGVGYERLISRWRKVSAFEAAT
;
A
#
# COMPACT_ATOMS: atom_id res chain seq x y z
N MET A 1 -0.07 -15.58 15.21
CA MET A 1 0.48 -16.48 14.16
C MET A 1 1.27 -15.58 13.20
N ARG A 2 2.47 -15.92 12.69
CA ARG A 2 3.18 -14.94 11.84
C ARG A 2 2.35 -14.60 10.58
N LYS A 3 2.27 -13.32 10.21
CA LYS A 3 1.58 -12.84 9.00
C LYS A 3 2.06 -13.65 7.76
N PRO A 4 1.16 -14.24 6.93
CA PRO A 4 1.56 -15.10 5.81
C PRO A 4 2.45 -14.45 4.76
N THR A 5 2.37 -13.14 4.56
CA THR A 5 3.23 -12.39 3.63
C THR A 5 4.15 -11.44 4.41
N PRO A 6 5.31 -11.92 4.90
CA PRO A 6 6.15 -11.17 5.83
C PRO A 6 6.87 -9.97 5.19
N TYR A 7 6.93 -9.91 3.86
CA TYR A 7 7.71 -8.95 3.08
C TYR A 7 6.85 -7.88 2.39
N VAL A 8 5.53 -7.84 2.63
CA VAL A 8 4.60 -6.94 1.93
C VAL A 8 4.14 -5.83 2.87
N ALA A 9 4.16 -4.59 2.38
CA ALA A 9 3.41 -3.46 2.91
C ALA A 9 2.28 -3.08 1.94
N SER A 10 1.23 -2.44 2.47
CA SER A 10 0.06 -2.07 1.68
C SER A 10 -0.41 -0.65 2.00
N LEU A 11 -0.69 0.12 0.94
CA LEU A 11 -1.46 1.35 0.97
C LEU A 11 -2.90 1.00 0.57
N ARG A 12 -3.86 1.35 1.42
CA ARG A 12 -5.27 0.98 1.27
C ARG A 12 -6.18 2.21 1.33
N ILE A 13 -7.24 2.19 0.53
CA ILE A 13 -8.36 3.12 0.63
C ILE A 13 -9.58 2.39 1.21
N TYR A 14 -10.10 2.91 2.30
CA TYR A 14 -11.34 2.47 2.91
C TYR A 14 -12.43 3.49 2.58
N GLU A 15 -13.39 3.12 1.74
CA GLU A 15 -14.50 3.98 1.34
C GLU A 15 -15.71 3.77 2.28
N PRO A 16 -16.52 4.81 2.54
CA PRO A 16 -17.75 4.63 3.29
C PRO A 16 -18.71 3.69 2.54
N ILE A 17 -19.56 2.98 3.27
CA ILE A 17 -20.50 2.02 2.66
C ILE A 17 -21.42 2.64 1.58
N SER A 18 -21.68 3.95 1.68
CA SER A 18 -22.46 4.72 0.70
C SER A 18 -21.81 4.84 -0.68
N ALA A 19 -20.51 4.55 -0.80
CA ALA A 19 -19.80 4.55 -2.09
C ALA A 19 -20.13 3.30 -2.93
N PHE A 20 -20.73 2.26 -2.34
CA PHE A 20 -20.97 0.98 -3.00
C PHE A 20 -22.42 0.80 -3.42
N SER A 21 -22.64 -0.05 -4.44
CA SER A 21 -24.01 -0.45 -4.84
C SER A 21 -24.75 -1.16 -3.70
N PRO A 22 -26.09 -1.13 -3.65
CA PRO A 22 -26.85 -1.80 -2.59
C PRO A 22 -26.54 -3.30 -2.43
N ALA A 23 -26.22 -3.98 -3.53
CA ALA A 23 -25.83 -5.39 -3.50
C ALA A 23 -24.45 -5.60 -2.88
N GLU A 24 -23.48 -4.72 -3.17
CA GLU A 24 -22.15 -4.74 -2.56
C GLU A 24 -22.22 -4.36 -1.08
N ALA A 25 -22.98 -3.32 -0.74
CA ALA A 25 -23.20 -2.91 0.65
C ALA A 25 -23.73 -4.05 1.52
N LEU A 26 -24.79 -4.76 1.06
CA LEU A 26 -25.35 -5.91 1.77
C LEU A 26 -24.33 -7.06 1.92
N ARG A 27 -23.51 -7.29 0.90
CA ARG A 27 -22.42 -8.27 0.97
C ARG A 27 -21.39 -7.87 2.03
N TRP A 28 -20.97 -6.61 2.05
CA TRP A 28 -19.97 -6.11 2.99
C TRP A 28 -20.48 -6.07 4.42
N GLU A 29 -21.75 -5.72 4.64
CA GLU A 29 -22.39 -5.78 5.96
C GLU A 29 -22.35 -7.18 6.58
N SER A 30 -22.46 -8.22 5.74
CA SER A 30 -22.44 -9.61 6.20
C SER A 30 -21.08 -10.07 6.77
N ILE A 31 -19.99 -9.36 6.48
CA ILE A 31 -18.66 -9.66 7.02
C ILE A 31 -18.61 -9.19 8.48
N PRO A 32 -18.29 -10.03 9.47
CA PRO A 32 -18.08 -9.58 10.84
C PRO A 32 -16.88 -8.63 10.96
N ILE A 33 -16.97 -7.60 11.80
CA ILE A 33 -15.83 -6.70 12.09
C ILE A 33 -14.66 -7.46 12.73
N THR A 34 -14.97 -8.52 13.48
CA THR A 34 -13.97 -9.39 14.13
C THR A 34 -13.26 -10.34 13.18
N SER A 35 -13.64 -10.37 11.90
CA SER A 35 -12.99 -11.24 10.92
C SER A 35 -11.56 -10.78 10.63
N THR A 36 -10.62 -11.73 10.66
CA THR A 36 -9.20 -11.52 10.32
C THR A 36 -9.00 -11.44 8.80
N THR A 37 -9.68 -10.49 8.16
CA THR A 37 -9.70 -10.34 6.69
C THR A 37 -8.29 -10.16 6.10
N GLY A 38 -7.37 -9.55 6.84
CA GLY A 38 -5.95 -9.47 6.47
C GLY A 38 -5.28 -10.83 6.33
N HIS A 39 -5.50 -11.74 7.28
CA HIS A 39 -4.93 -13.09 7.22
C HIS A 39 -5.53 -13.89 6.05
N ASP A 40 -6.84 -13.78 5.84
CA ASP A 40 -7.53 -14.47 4.76
C ASP A 40 -7.06 -14.01 3.38
N GLU A 41 -6.91 -12.69 3.20
CA GLU A 41 -6.36 -12.11 1.97
C GLU A 41 -4.95 -12.66 1.70
N GLN A 42 -4.05 -12.60 2.70
CA GLN A 42 -2.66 -13.02 2.56
C GLN A 42 -2.53 -14.53 2.33
N SER A 43 -3.31 -15.35 3.02
CA SER A 43 -3.34 -16.81 2.82
C SER A 43 -3.82 -17.16 1.40
N ARG A 44 -4.85 -16.46 0.89
CA ARG A 44 -5.31 -16.62 -0.49
C ARG A 44 -4.28 -16.15 -1.51
N ALA A 45 -3.58 -15.04 -1.25
CA ALA A 45 -2.50 -14.56 -2.10
C ALA A 45 -1.39 -15.61 -2.23
N LEU A 46 -0.93 -16.18 -1.11
CA LEU A 46 0.10 -17.23 -1.10
C LEU A 46 -0.37 -18.50 -1.83
N ARG A 47 -1.62 -18.91 -1.62
CA ARG A 47 -2.21 -20.06 -2.30
C ARG A 47 -2.24 -19.87 -3.82
N ARG A 48 -2.52 -18.65 -4.30
CA ARG A 48 -2.58 -18.31 -5.73
C ARG A 48 -1.22 -18.39 -6.42
N THR A 49 -0.12 -18.28 -5.68
CA THR A 49 1.24 -18.52 -6.21
C THR A 49 1.45 -19.98 -6.64
N ILE A 50 0.73 -20.93 -6.03
CA ILE A 50 0.88 -22.36 -6.27
C ILE A 50 -0.26 -22.91 -7.13
N ILE A 51 -1.48 -22.41 -6.92
CA ILE A 51 -2.69 -22.88 -7.59
C ILE A 51 -3.30 -21.69 -8.34
N THR A 52 -3.34 -21.75 -9.66
CA THR A 52 -4.00 -20.72 -10.45
C THR A 52 -5.51 -20.81 -10.29
N GLU A 53 -6.08 -19.92 -9.48
CA GLU A 53 -7.52 -19.75 -9.32
C GLU A 53 -7.96 -18.50 -10.09
N PRO A 54 -8.77 -18.62 -11.17
CA PRO A 54 -9.25 -17.47 -11.92
C PRO A 54 -9.97 -16.47 -11.00
N PRO A 55 -9.54 -15.19 -10.94
CA PRO A 55 -10.07 -14.24 -9.96
C PRO A 55 -11.58 -13.99 -10.07
N GLY A 56 -12.15 -14.08 -11.28
CA GLY A 56 -13.57 -13.83 -11.55
C GLY A 56 -14.54 -14.93 -11.09
N LEU A 57 -14.07 -16.09 -10.64
CA LEU A 57 -14.93 -17.23 -10.30
C LEU A 57 -15.51 -17.19 -8.88
N ARG A 58 -15.02 -16.30 -8.00
CA ARG A 58 -15.52 -16.18 -6.63
C ARG A 58 -15.71 -14.72 -6.23
N PRO A 59 -16.77 -14.39 -5.48
CA PRO A 59 -16.89 -13.09 -4.84
C PRO A 59 -15.66 -12.83 -3.97
N ASP A 60 -15.01 -11.69 -4.20
CA ASP A 60 -13.82 -11.32 -3.45
C ASP A 60 -14.17 -10.80 -2.05
N GLY A 61 -13.17 -10.78 -1.16
CA GLY A 61 -13.30 -10.25 0.19
C GLY A 61 -13.10 -8.73 0.25
N ALA A 62 -13.20 -8.19 1.46
CA ALA A 62 -12.87 -6.81 1.78
C ALA A 62 -12.32 -6.71 3.20
N HIS A 63 -11.43 -5.74 3.43
CA HIS A 63 -11.13 -5.28 4.79
C HIS A 63 -12.21 -4.33 5.28
N ILE A 64 -12.48 -4.42 6.57
CA ILE A 64 -13.51 -3.65 7.25
C ILE A 64 -12.85 -2.83 8.33
N LEU A 65 -13.14 -1.53 8.34
CA LEU A 65 -12.72 -0.60 9.37
C LEU A 65 -13.96 0.05 9.98
N GLU A 66 -14.00 0.14 11.31
CA GLU A 66 -14.99 0.96 12.00
C GLU A 66 -14.29 2.20 12.57
N TRP A 67 -14.81 3.38 12.24
CA TRP A 67 -14.31 4.65 12.72
C TRP A 67 -15.47 5.59 12.99
N GLU A 68 -15.52 6.16 14.21
CA GLU A 68 -16.60 7.06 14.65
C GLU A 68 -18.02 6.51 14.42
N GLY A 69 -18.21 5.19 14.61
CA GLY A 69 -19.50 4.52 14.41
C GLY A 69 -19.92 4.39 12.94
N LYS A 70 -19.07 4.78 11.99
CA LYS A 70 -19.24 4.50 10.56
C LYS A 70 -18.38 3.32 10.14
N ARG A 71 -18.90 2.55 9.18
CA ARG A 71 -18.22 1.41 8.59
C ARG A 71 -17.60 1.81 7.25
N TYR A 72 -16.32 1.50 7.11
CA TYR A 72 -15.55 1.71 5.89
C TYR A 72 -15.05 0.38 5.34
N ILE A 73 -15.02 0.29 4.02
CA ILE A 73 -14.77 -0.95 3.28
C ILE A 73 -13.60 -0.70 2.34
N CYS A 74 -12.62 -1.59 2.38
CA CYS A 74 -11.54 -1.68 1.39
C CYS A 74 -11.65 -3.03 0.68
N PRO A 75 -12.31 -3.11 -0.49
CA PRO A 75 -12.36 -4.32 -1.28
C PRO A 75 -10.95 -4.83 -1.59
N TRP A 76 -10.75 -6.15 -1.52
CA TRP A 76 -9.45 -6.72 -1.88
C TRP A 76 -9.15 -6.53 -3.36
N SER A 77 -10.17 -6.37 -4.21
CA SER A 77 -10.01 -6.13 -5.66
C SER A 77 -8.95 -7.03 -6.30
N THR A 78 -8.88 -8.30 -5.87
CA THR A 78 -7.85 -9.27 -6.28
C THR A 78 -7.81 -9.37 -7.78
N ALA A 79 -8.98 -9.48 -8.40
CA ALA A 79 -9.07 -9.62 -9.85
C ALA A 79 -8.44 -8.42 -10.56
N ALA A 80 -8.79 -7.20 -10.15
CA ALA A 80 -8.21 -5.97 -10.71
C ALA A 80 -6.70 -5.88 -10.46
N ARG A 81 -6.23 -6.25 -9.26
CA ARG A 81 -4.80 -6.30 -8.93
C ARG A 81 -4.03 -7.34 -9.75
N VAL A 82 -4.59 -8.52 -9.98
CA VAL A 82 -3.97 -9.58 -10.81
C VAL A 82 -3.89 -9.14 -12.26
N TRP A 83 -4.93 -8.50 -12.77
CA TRP A 83 -4.94 -7.97 -14.13
C TRP A 83 -3.91 -6.85 -14.31
N ALA A 84 -3.87 -5.87 -13.40
CA ALA A 84 -2.87 -4.79 -13.41
C ALA A 84 -1.44 -5.33 -13.32
N ALA A 85 -1.19 -6.35 -12.49
CA ALA A 85 0.11 -7.00 -12.38
C ALA A 85 0.52 -7.73 -13.67
N LEU A 86 -0.44 -8.37 -14.36
CA LEU A 86 -0.18 -9.01 -15.66
C LEU A 86 0.18 -7.97 -16.73
N ASP A 87 -0.53 -6.85 -16.75
CA ASP A 87 -0.29 -5.75 -17.71
C ASP A 87 1.10 -5.12 -17.49
N GLN A 88 1.41 -4.73 -16.25
CA GLN A 88 2.72 -4.22 -15.85
C GLN A 88 3.86 -5.21 -16.18
N PHE A 89 3.63 -6.51 -15.96
CA PHE A 89 4.59 -7.54 -16.34
C PHE A 89 4.85 -7.54 -17.84
N LYS A 90 3.80 -7.46 -18.66
CA LYS A 90 3.92 -7.45 -20.13
C LYS A 90 4.64 -6.21 -20.66
N ASP A 91 4.53 -5.08 -19.97
CA ASP A 91 5.29 -3.87 -20.31
C ASP A 91 6.77 -3.97 -19.90
N SER A 92 7.08 -4.76 -18.86
CA SER A 92 8.45 -4.94 -18.38
C SER A 92 9.31 -5.89 -19.23
N VAL A 93 8.69 -6.69 -20.11
CA VAL A 93 9.39 -7.67 -20.96
C VAL A 93 9.02 -7.54 -22.44
N PRO A 94 9.92 -7.84 -23.38
CA PRO A 94 9.56 -7.88 -24.79
C PRO A 94 8.40 -8.84 -25.08
N LEU A 95 7.39 -8.40 -25.84
CA LEU A 95 6.17 -9.18 -26.15
C LEU A 95 6.43 -10.64 -26.61
N PRO A 96 7.42 -10.96 -27.46
CA PRO A 96 7.69 -12.34 -27.86
C PRO A 96 8.09 -13.26 -26.70
N VAL A 97 8.62 -12.67 -25.62
CA VAL A 97 9.13 -13.38 -24.44
C VAL A 97 8.03 -13.59 -23.39
N SER A 98 7.08 -12.65 -23.27
CA SER A 98 5.97 -12.71 -22.29
C SER A 98 5.18 -14.05 -22.30
N LYS A 99 4.95 -14.61 -23.50
CA LYS A 99 4.20 -15.86 -23.72
C LYS A 99 4.84 -17.11 -23.10
N PHE A 100 6.12 -17.04 -22.75
CA PHE A 100 6.83 -18.14 -22.08
C PHE A 100 6.66 -18.12 -20.55
N PHE A 101 6.24 -16.98 -19.99
CA PHE A 101 6.05 -16.81 -18.55
C PHE A 101 4.60 -17.04 -18.13
N VAL A 102 3.65 -16.65 -18.99
CA VAL A 102 2.21 -16.79 -18.71
C VAL A 102 1.58 -17.70 -19.76
N PRO A 103 1.17 -18.93 -19.38
CA PRO A 103 0.44 -19.81 -20.29
C PRO A 103 -0.85 -19.16 -20.80
N GLN A 104 -1.18 -19.39 -22.08
CA GLN A 104 -2.32 -18.74 -22.73
C GLN A 104 -3.66 -18.98 -22.01
N ASN A 105 -3.88 -20.18 -21.48
CA ASN A 105 -5.11 -20.49 -20.73
C ASN A 105 -5.24 -19.69 -19.42
N ILE A 106 -4.13 -19.24 -18.84
CA ILE A 106 -4.12 -18.39 -17.65
C ILE A 106 -4.40 -16.94 -18.03
N GLU A 107 -3.78 -16.46 -19.12
CA GLU A 107 -4.06 -15.13 -19.66
C GLU A 107 -5.54 -14.99 -20.05
N GLU A 108 -6.09 -15.99 -20.76
CA GLU A 108 -7.52 -16.06 -21.07
C GLU A 108 -8.37 -16.03 -19.80
N ALA A 109 -8.00 -16.80 -18.76
CA ALA A 109 -8.73 -16.85 -17.49
C ALA A 109 -8.67 -15.55 -16.68
N ILE A 110 -7.58 -14.80 -16.75
CA ILE A 110 -7.43 -13.47 -16.12
C ILE A 110 -8.31 -12.44 -16.86
N ASN A 111 -8.40 -12.56 -18.19
CA ASN A 111 -9.23 -11.69 -19.01
C ASN A 111 -10.73 -12.04 -18.98
N ILE A 112 -11.14 -13.14 -18.31
CA ILE A 112 -12.56 -13.44 -18.08
C ILE A 112 -13.16 -12.31 -17.24
N ASN A 113 -14.14 -11.61 -17.82
CA ASN A 113 -14.80 -10.42 -17.25
C ASN A 113 -13.88 -9.19 -17.11
N SER A 114 -12.84 -9.04 -17.94
CA SER A 114 -11.98 -7.85 -17.95
C SER A 114 -12.80 -6.57 -18.15
N GLU A 115 -13.81 -6.58 -19.02
CA GLU A 115 -14.72 -5.44 -19.25
C GLU A 115 -15.46 -4.98 -17.98
N THR A 116 -15.74 -5.89 -17.03
CA THR A 116 -16.36 -5.55 -15.73
C THR A 116 -15.34 -5.06 -14.69
N LEU A 117 -14.07 -5.31 -14.96
CA LEU A 117 -12.92 -4.98 -14.11
C LEU A 117 -12.25 -3.67 -14.53
N GLU A 118 -12.30 -3.34 -15.83
CA GLU A 118 -11.72 -2.12 -16.43
C GLU A 118 -12.23 -0.86 -15.72
N ASP A 119 -13.47 -0.88 -15.23
CA ASP A 119 -14.06 0.25 -14.49
C ASP A 119 -13.68 0.29 -12.99
N LYS A 120 -12.98 -0.72 -12.46
CA LYS A 120 -12.70 -0.85 -11.02
C LYS A 120 -11.23 -0.60 -10.70
N VAL A 121 -10.95 0.61 -10.22
CA VAL A 121 -9.66 1.00 -9.66
C VAL A 121 -9.33 0.15 -8.42
N PRO A 122 -8.14 -0.45 -8.32
CA PRO A 122 -7.74 -1.18 -7.12
C PRO A 122 -7.65 -0.28 -5.89
N HIS A 123 -8.35 -0.66 -4.81
CA HIS A 123 -8.30 0.02 -3.51
C HIS A 123 -7.00 -0.21 -2.74
N ILE A 124 -6.15 -1.13 -3.19
CA ILE A 124 -4.94 -1.54 -2.50
C ILE A 124 -3.76 -1.50 -3.48
N ILE A 125 -2.74 -0.73 -3.11
CA ILE A 125 -1.41 -0.78 -3.72
C ILE A 125 -0.49 -1.50 -2.74
N THR A 126 0.36 -2.39 -3.23
CA THR A 126 1.30 -3.16 -2.41
C THR A 126 2.72 -2.95 -2.87
N GLU A 127 3.64 -2.90 -1.92
CA GLU A 127 5.07 -2.81 -2.16
C GLU A 127 5.77 -3.89 -1.34
N THR A 128 6.88 -4.41 -1.87
CA THR A 128 7.66 -5.45 -1.20
C THR A 128 8.96 -4.88 -0.65
N TRP A 129 9.39 -5.38 0.51
CA TRP A 129 10.70 -5.10 1.12
C TRP A 129 11.00 -3.64 1.49
N MET A 130 10.10 -2.71 1.18
CA MET A 130 10.15 -1.33 1.63
C MET A 130 8.76 -0.67 1.60
N VAL A 131 8.62 0.38 2.40
CA VAL A 131 7.52 1.35 2.26
C VAL A 131 8.07 2.57 1.52
N PRO A 132 7.49 2.97 0.37
CA PRO A 132 8.01 4.09 -0.39
C PRO A 132 7.92 5.44 0.35
N PRO A 133 8.92 6.34 0.18
CA PRO A 133 8.89 7.68 0.79
C PRO A 133 7.61 8.48 0.52
N ARG A 134 7.08 8.39 -0.71
CA ARG A 134 5.83 9.06 -1.13
C ARG A 134 4.60 8.60 -0.35
N TRP A 135 4.62 7.42 0.27
CA TRP A 135 3.51 6.99 1.14
C TRP A 135 3.59 7.66 2.51
N PHE A 136 4.79 7.81 3.07
CA PHE A 136 4.97 8.48 4.36
C PHE A 136 4.56 9.96 4.33
N SER A 137 4.74 10.63 3.19
CA SER A 137 4.37 12.04 3.05
C SER A 137 2.87 12.30 3.15
N LEU A 138 2.03 11.26 3.05
CA LEU A 138 0.59 11.37 3.24
C LEU A 138 0.17 11.55 4.70
N PHE A 139 1.08 11.30 5.66
CA PHE A 139 0.75 11.16 7.08
C PHE A 139 1.50 12.16 7.98
N GLN A 140 1.00 12.31 9.19
CA GLN A 140 1.64 12.98 10.32
C GLN A 140 2.03 11.95 11.39
N PRO A 141 3.00 12.24 12.28
CA PRO A 141 3.39 11.32 13.34
C PRO A 141 2.21 10.83 14.19
N GLU A 142 1.23 11.70 14.44
CA GLU A 142 0.03 11.41 15.24
C GLU A 142 -0.95 10.46 14.55
N ASP A 143 -0.86 10.32 13.22
CA ASP A 143 -1.69 9.40 12.44
C ASP A 143 -1.25 7.93 12.65
N ARG A 144 -0.11 7.69 13.31
CA ARG A 144 0.51 6.37 13.45
C ARG A 144 0.05 5.65 14.71
N LEU A 145 -0.38 4.41 14.53
CA LEU A 145 -0.56 3.42 15.58
C LEU A 145 0.48 2.30 15.40
N ARG A 146 1.19 1.95 16.47
CA ARG A 146 2.15 0.84 16.49
C ARG A 146 2.06 0.07 17.79
N GLY A 147 2.52 -1.17 17.78
CA GLY A 147 2.54 -2.01 18.96
C GLY A 147 2.74 -3.49 18.64
N GLN A 148 2.28 -4.33 19.57
CA GLN A 148 2.36 -5.78 19.47
C GLN A 148 0.95 -6.38 19.36
N SER A 149 0.81 -7.37 18.50
CA SER A 149 -0.43 -8.14 18.29
C SER A 149 -0.14 -9.64 18.37
N ASP A 150 -1.17 -10.48 18.33
CA ASP A 150 -1.02 -11.95 18.27
C ASP A 150 -0.23 -12.42 17.03
N ASP A 151 -0.18 -11.58 15.99
CA ASP A 151 0.56 -11.82 14.75
C ASP A 151 1.94 -11.18 14.72
N GLY A 152 2.34 -10.57 15.84
CA GLY A 152 3.62 -9.91 16.03
C GLY A 152 3.53 -8.38 15.97
N PRO A 153 4.67 -7.72 15.73
CA PRO A 153 4.78 -6.27 15.73
C PRO A 153 3.99 -5.68 14.57
N PHE A 154 3.37 -4.54 14.78
CA PHE A 154 2.62 -3.85 13.73
C PHE A 154 2.83 -2.35 13.79
N THR A 155 2.75 -1.73 12.62
CA THR A 155 2.64 -0.28 12.45
C THR A 155 1.60 -0.03 11.36
N VAL A 156 0.61 0.78 11.68
CA VAL A 156 -0.44 1.24 10.78
C VAL A 156 -0.57 2.74 10.92
N MET A 157 -0.68 3.48 9.82
CA MET A 157 -0.98 4.91 9.85
C MET A 157 -2.26 5.19 9.08
N ARG A 158 -3.13 6.06 9.61
CA ARG A 158 -4.45 6.34 9.06
C ARG A 158 -4.77 7.83 9.08
N THR A 159 -5.31 8.34 7.98
CA THR A 159 -5.76 9.74 7.87
C THR A 159 -6.95 9.82 6.91
N SER A 160 -7.67 10.95 6.90
CA SER A 160 -8.70 11.18 5.89
C SER A 160 -8.09 11.35 4.50
N ILE A 161 -8.78 10.91 3.46
CA ILE A 161 -8.29 11.07 2.08
C ILE A 161 -8.14 12.53 1.69
N ALA A 162 -8.95 13.42 2.26
CA ALA A 162 -8.79 14.87 2.08
C ALA A 162 -7.44 15.37 2.60
N ASN A 163 -7.03 14.94 3.81
CA ASN A 163 -5.73 15.30 4.38
C ASN A 163 -4.57 14.66 3.60
N ALA A 164 -4.70 13.39 3.21
CA ALA A 164 -3.70 12.69 2.40
C ALA A 164 -3.47 13.40 1.06
N LYS A 165 -4.54 13.75 0.34
CA LYS A 165 -4.49 14.51 -0.94
C LYS A 165 -3.81 15.87 -0.76
N ALA A 166 -4.19 16.63 0.27
CA ALA A 166 -3.58 17.93 0.53
C ALA A 166 -2.07 17.83 0.80
N ARG A 167 -1.64 16.84 1.58
CA ARG A 167 -0.21 16.59 1.86
C ARG A 167 0.54 16.05 0.64
N CYS A 168 -0.11 15.21 -0.18
CA CYS A 168 0.44 14.71 -1.43
C CYS A 168 0.67 15.86 -2.43
N ALA A 169 -0.31 16.75 -2.60
CA ALA A 169 -0.19 17.93 -3.44
C ALA A 169 0.95 18.86 -2.97
N PHE A 170 1.06 19.10 -1.66
CA PHE A 170 2.20 19.86 -1.11
C PHE A 170 3.56 19.18 -1.39
N THR A 171 3.60 17.85 -1.29
CA THR A 171 4.80 17.05 -1.58
C THR A 171 5.19 17.18 -3.05
N HIS A 172 4.21 17.03 -3.95
CA HIS A 172 4.37 17.24 -5.38
C HIS A 172 4.96 18.63 -5.68
N ASP A 173 4.32 19.69 -5.20
CA ASP A 173 4.75 21.06 -5.46
C ASP A 173 6.17 21.35 -4.91
N SER A 174 6.50 20.78 -3.76
CA SER A 174 7.84 20.89 -3.16
C SER A 174 8.90 20.21 -4.02
N VAL A 175 8.60 19.05 -4.59
CA VAL A 175 9.50 18.30 -5.48
C VAL A 175 9.63 18.99 -6.84
N VAL A 176 8.54 19.44 -7.46
CA VAL A 176 8.55 20.23 -8.71
C VAL A 176 9.41 21.48 -8.51
N SER A 177 9.21 22.20 -7.41
CA SER A 177 9.94 23.44 -7.15
C SER A 177 11.44 23.22 -6.98
N ALA A 178 11.84 22.09 -6.38
CA ALA A 178 13.25 21.78 -6.12
C ALA A 178 13.97 21.15 -7.31
N PHE A 179 13.30 20.28 -8.07
CA PHE A 179 13.94 19.41 -9.07
C PHE A 179 13.33 19.50 -10.47
N GLY A 180 12.20 20.20 -10.63
CA GLY A 180 11.40 20.21 -11.85
C GLY A 180 10.59 18.92 -12.05
N HIS A 181 9.91 18.84 -13.19
CA HIS A 181 9.18 17.64 -13.59
C HIS A 181 10.14 16.49 -13.90
N GLY A 182 9.79 15.29 -13.47
CA GLY A 182 10.65 14.12 -13.60
C GLY A 182 10.01 12.86 -13.03
N PRO A 183 10.70 11.71 -13.09
CA PRO A 183 10.10 10.43 -12.72
C PRO A 183 9.63 10.38 -11.25
N ILE A 184 10.38 11.00 -10.33
CA ILE A 184 10.03 11.04 -8.90
C ILE A 184 8.74 11.84 -8.68
N GLU A 185 8.59 12.96 -9.38
CA GLU A 185 7.40 13.78 -9.29
C GLU A 185 6.20 13.12 -9.95
N GLY A 186 6.40 12.47 -11.10
CA GLY A 186 5.39 11.64 -11.77
C GLY A 186 4.79 10.59 -10.84
N GLU A 187 5.61 9.84 -10.07
CA GLU A 187 5.10 8.87 -9.09
C GLU A 187 4.22 9.50 -8.00
N ILE A 188 4.45 10.76 -7.64
CA ILE A 188 3.64 11.49 -6.66
C ILE A 188 2.35 11.99 -7.31
N ALA A 189 2.41 12.45 -8.56
CA ALA A 189 1.24 12.82 -9.35
C ALA A 189 0.30 11.63 -9.55
N ASP A 190 0.83 10.48 -9.98
CA ASP A 190 0.07 9.24 -10.16
C ASP A 190 -0.61 8.80 -8.84
N LEU A 191 0.08 8.95 -7.71
CA LEU A 191 -0.46 8.65 -6.39
C LEU A 191 -1.62 9.59 -6.02
N LEU A 192 -1.51 10.88 -6.35
CA LEU A 192 -2.58 11.85 -6.13
C LEU A 192 -3.79 11.53 -7.02
N GLU A 193 -3.57 11.32 -8.31
CA GLU A 193 -4.61 10.94 -9.28
C GLU A 193 -5.33 9.66 -8.85
N TRP A 194 -4.59 8.63 -8.42
CA TRP A 194 -5.18 7.41 -7.89
C TRP A 194 -6.11 7.68 -6.70
N MET A 195 -5.70 8.51 -5.74
CA MET A 195 -6.56 8.88 -4.61
C MET A 195 -7.80 9.69 -5.05
N GLU A 196 -7.73 10.45 -6.15
CA GLU A 196 -8.84 11.24 -6.69
C GLU A 196 -10.02 10.42 -7.17
N LEU A 197 -9.79 9.15 -7.50
CA LEU A 197 -10.80 8.22 -8.00
C LEU A 197 -11.76 7.71 -6.91
N PHE A 198 -11.43 7.90 -5.62
CA PHE A 198 -12.21 7.37 -4.50
C PHE A 198 -13.07 8.44 -3.80
N HIS A 199 -14.08 7.97 -3.08
CA HIS A 199 -15.04 8.81 -2.35
C HIS A 199 -14.34 9.83 -1.41
N PRO A 200 -14.78 11.10 -1.34
CA PRO A 200 -14.08 12.16 -0.60
C PRO A 200 -14.07 11.96 0.92
N GLU A 201 -14.99 11.17 1.48
CA GLU A 201 -15.00 10.79 2.91
C GLU A 201 -14.15 9.56 3.22
N SER A 202 -13.36 9.04 2.27
CA SER A 202 -12.56 7.83 2.49
C SER A 202 -11.43 8.03 3.49
N ILE A 203 -10.93 6.91 4.02
CA ILE A 203 -9.76 6.83 4.89
C ILE A 203 -8.61 6.19 4.11
N VAL A 204 -7.42 6.78 4.23
CA VAL A 204 -6.17 6.25 3.67
C VAL A 204 -5.41 5.57 4.78
N GLU A 205 -4.95 4.35 4.54
CA GLU A 205 -4.16 3.56 5.47
C GLU A 205 -2.86 3.08 4.84
N VAL A 206 -1.74 3.21 5.54
CA VAL A 206 -0.55 2.39 5.27
C VAL A 206 -0.39 1.39 6.39
N ASP A 207 -0.34 0.10 6.05
CA ASP A 207 -0.03 -1.01 6.93
C ASP A 207 1.34 -1.57 6.52
N TYR A 208 2.30 -1.54 7.45
CA TYR A 208 3.63 -2.12 7.21
C TYR A 208 3.57 -3.63 6.95
N GLY A 209 2.43 -4.27 7.23
CA GLY A 209 2.25 -5.69 7.00
C GLY A 209 3.25 -6.48 7.83
N GLY A 210 4.01 -7.34 7.18
CA GLY A 210 5.08 -8.10 7.84
C GLY A 210 6.40 -7.33 8.00
N LEU A 211 6.58 -6.22 7.27
CA LEU A 211 7.81 -5.43 7.34
C LEU A 211 8.04 -4.82 8.72
N ALA A 212 6.97 -4.63 9.50
CA ALA A 212 7.06 -4.21 10.90
C ALA A 212 7.96 -5.14 11.74
N GLY A 213 7.92 -6.46 11.51
CA GLY A 213 8.77 -7.40 12.23
C GLY A 213 10.25 -7.29 11.86
N TYR A 214 10.55 -7.04 10.58
CA TYR A 214 11.94 -6.82 10.13
C TYR A 214 12.49 -5.50 10.68
N LEU A 215 11.69 -4.44 10.59
CA LEU A 215 12.08 -3.13 11.09
C LEU A 215 12.29 -3.15 12.61
N GLU A 216 11.38 -3.77 13.36
CA GLU A 216 11.54 -3.94 14.81
C GLU A 216 12.83 -4.67 15.14
N LYS A 217 13.11 -5.77 14.44
CA LYS A 217 14.34 -6.54 14.63
C LYS A 217 15.59 -5.69 14.37
N ILE A 218 15.65 -4.97 13.24
CA ILE A 218 16.79 -4.11 12.90
C ILE A 218 17.01 -3.06 13.98
N LEU A 219 15.95 -2.37 14.42
CA LEU A 219 16.06 -1.32 15.42
C LEU A 219 16.51 -1.88 16.78
N ASN A 220 15.99 -3.04 17.19
CA ASN A 220 16.45 -3.70 18.41
C ASN A 220 17.93 -4.15 18.32
N ASP A 221 18.35 -4.70 17.18
CA ASP A 221 19.74 -5.11 16.94
C ASP A 221 20.70 -3.90 16.96
N GLU A 222 20.19 -2.69 16.68
CA GLU A 222 20.92 -1.42 16.77
C GLU A 222 20.90 -0.79 18.18
N GLY A 223 20.25 -1.44 19.14
CA GLY A 223 20.12 -0.94 20.51
C GLY A 223 19.03 0.11 20.71
N GLU A 224 18.15 0.29 19.73
CA GLU A 224 17.01 1.19 19.78
C GLU A 224 15.76 0.50 20.35
N ALA A 225 14.73 1.29 20.67
CA ALA A 225 13.48 0.82 21.28
C ALA A 225 12.50 0.17 20.28
N GLY A 226 12.99 -0.68 19.37
CA GLY A 226 12.16 -1.35 18.37
C GLY A 226 11.36 -0.36 17.51
N LEU A 227 10.09 -0.68 17.21
CA LEU A 227 9.23 0.20 16.40
C LEU A 227 9.00 1.60 16.99
N GLU A 228 9.22 1.79 18.30
CA GLU A 228 9.10 3.13 18.90
C GLU A 228 10.16 4.11 18.38
N ALA A 229 11.32 3.60 17.95
CA ALA A 229 12.38 4.39 17.35
C ALA A 229 12.21 4.63 15.83
N ASP A 230 11.15 4.11 15.21
CA ASP A 230 10.86 4.41 13.81
C ASP A 230 10.43 5.88 13.65
N THR A 231 11.25 6.67 12.96
CA THR A 231 11.02 8.09 12.64
C THR A 231 10.70 8.33 11.15
N SER A 232 10.19 7.32 10.43
CA SER A 232 10.03 7.42 8.97
C SER A 232 9.16 8.61 8.50
N ILE A 233 8.07 8.95 9.22
CA ILE A 233 7.23 10.11 8.89
C ILE A 233 7.98 11.42 9.19
N GLU A 234 8.65 11.48 10.33
CA GLU A 234 9.41 12.64 10.79
C GLU A 234 10.58 12.95 9.84
N ASP A 235 11.25 11.91 9.35
CA ASP A 235 12.38 12.02 8.42
C ASP A 235 11.94 12.54 7.04
N ILE A 236 10.81 12.05 6.50
CA ILE A 236 10.27 12.60 5.23
C ILE A 236 9.78 14.03 5.40
N GLN A 237 9.16 14.36 6.53
CA GLN A 237 8.73 15.73 6.82
C GLN A 237 9.90 16.68 6.97
N LEU A 238 10.98 16.25 7.63
CA LEU A 238 12.22 17.02 7.70
C LEU A 238 12.78 17.29 6.29
N SER A 239 12.73 16.26 5.43
CA SER A 239 13.16 16.37 4.04
C SER A 239 12.34 17.40 3.26
N LEU A 240 11.02 17.26 3.28
CA LEU A 240 10.08 18.16 2.59
C LEU A 240 10.16 19.59 3.12
N ALA A 241 10.31 19.76 4.43
CA ALA A 241 10.53 21.08 5.02
C ALA A 241 11.81 21.73 4.47
N GLY A 242 12.90 20.98 4.36
CA GLY A 242 14.15 21.45 3.74
C GLY A 242 13.94 21.86 2.29
N LEU A 243 13.27 21.03 1.48
CA LEU A 243 12.97 21.35 0.08
C LEU A 243 12.13 22.64 -0.05
N SER A 244 11.09 22.78 0.77
CA SER A 244 10.19 23.95 0.73
C SER A 244 10.89 25.28 1.07
N THR A 245 11.98 25.23 1.86
CA THR A 245 12.77 26.42 2.21
C THR A 245 14.05 26.57 1.38
N GLY A 246 14.28 25.72 0.37
CA GLY A 246 15.52 25.69 -0.42
C GLY A 246 16.75 25.23 0.36
N ASP A 247 16.57 24.63 1.53
CA ASP A 247 17.66 24.07 2.35
C ASP A 247 17.90 22.61 1.95
N GLY A 248 18.66 22.43 0.87
CA GLY A 248 19.01 21.11 0.34
C GLY A 248 19.80 20.23 1.31
N ALA A 249 20.55 20.83 2.25
CA ALA A 249 21.30 20.09 3.25
C ALA A 249 20.35 19.44 4.28
N LYS A 250 19.40 20.22 4.80
CA LYS A 250 18.34 19.70 5.66
C LYS A 250 17.48 18.66 4.95
N ALA A 251 17.15 18.92 3.67
CA ALA A 251 16.40 17.98 2.84
C ALA A 251 17.10 16.61 2.76
N GLY A 252 18.40 16.61 2.45
CA GLY A 252 19.21 15.41 2.33
C GLY A 252 19.33 14.62 3.63
N VAL A 253 19.43 15.29 4.80
CA VAL A 253 19.53 14.60 6.11
C VAL A 253 18.29 13.75 6.40
N GLY A 254 17.10 14.31 6.21
CA GLY A 254 15.85 13.58 6.44
C GLY A 254 15.72 12.40 5.48
N TYR A 255 15.92 12.65 4.19
CA TYR A 255 15.81 11.62 3.17
C TYR A 255 16.82 10.47 3.37
N GLU A 256 18.09 10.79 3.65
CA GLU A 256 19.12 9.77 3.83
C GLU A 256 18.86 8.90 5.06
N ARG A 257 18.35 9.46 6.16
CA ARG A 257 17.95 8.69 7.35
C ARG A 257 16.84 7.70 7.04
N LEU A 258 15.79 8.17 6.36
CA LEU A 258 14.67 7.33 5.93
C LEU A 258 15.15 6.19 5.03
N ILE A 259 15.88 6.53 3.96
CA ILE A 259 16.34 5.54 2.99
C ILE A 259 17.34 4.57 3.61
N SER A 260 18.26 5.03 4.45
CA SER A 260 19.21 4.16 5.14
C SER A 260 18.52 3.14 6.05
N ARG A 261 17.44 3.54 6.75
CA ARG A 261 16.64 2.64 7.57
C ARG A 261 15.97 1.55 6.73
N TRP A 262 15.28 1.95 5.66
CA TRP A 262 14.55 1.00 4.83
C TRP A 262 15.45 0.15 3.94
N ARG A 263 16.62 0.64 3.52
CA ARG A 263 17.64 -0.17 2.82
C ARG A 263 18.07 -1.40 3.63
N LYS A 264 18.11 -1.31 4.96
CA LYS A 264 18.42 -2.47 5.83
C LYS A 264 17.32 -3.52 5.77
N VAL A 265 16.05 -3.10 5.71
CA VAL A 265 14.91 -4.00 5.50
C VAL A 265 14.99 -4.62 4.10
N SER A 266 15.23 -3.80 3.08
CA SER A 266 15.32 -4.27 1.70
C SER A 266 16.49 -5.23 1.45
N ALA A 267 17.57 -5.11 2.22
CA ALA A 267 18.70 -6.03 2.13
C ALA A 267 18.33 -7.51 2.42
N PHE A 268 17.23 -7.77 3.14
CA PHE A 268 16.74 -9.12 3.34
C PHE A 268 16.18 -9.77 2.07
N GLU A 269 15.79 -9.00 1.05
CA GLU A 269 15.34 -9.53 -0.24
C GLU A 269 16.42 -10.42 -0.88
N ALA A 270 17.67 -9.94 -0.87
CA ALA A 270 18.82 -10.65 -1.42
C ALA A 270 19.33 -11.80 -0.54
N ALA A 271 18.80 -11.94 0.68
CA ALA A 271 19.16 -13.02 1.60
C ALA A 271 18.32 -14.30 1.40
N THR A 272 17.35 -14.26 0.47
CA THR A 272 16.46 -15.36 0.07
C THR A 272 16.74 -15.81 -1.35
#